data_AF-A0A2E7FF43-F1
#
_entry.id   AF-A0A2E7FF43-F1
#
_cell.length_a   1.000
_cell.length_b   1.000
_cell.length_c   1.000
_cell.angle_alpha   90.00
_cell.angle_beta   90.00
_cell.angle_gamma   90.00
#
_symmetry.space_group_name_H-M   'P 1'
#
loop_
_entity.id
_entity.type
_entity.pdbx_description
1 polymer ?
#
loop_
_entity_poly.entity_id
_entity_poly.type
_entity_poly.pdbx_seq_one_letter_code
_entity_poly.pdbx_strand_id
1 'polypeptide(L)'
;MLKIIDRYIVGLYLGRLISVFAICMLIFVIQTLWLYIDELAGKGLDLFTIFKFLIYYSPKLIPLVLPLSVLLASLMTYGTLAENYEFAAMKSNGISLQRAMLALIILHFFLGIGTFYFSNYIIPYGELKSYNLRKNLAKLKPTIAITEGIFNDLGNMTIKVKNKSGINGQILDDIIIHEKTSDNKNRIVIKANSGELRTETTDAMLQMVLYDGYRYEEIVTKKVINKSRHPFAKVHFKEYIMNIDLSEFNNVDLDAENYTSTYRMQKVNQLVVSIDSLERDLNKQKSIFSENFNKTRGISQLEIIKKDTIQLNNKLKSSVFEFVSVEEGKKWKYSEVIRTSIPRLRSDITNLQSKKRTFFLFQKLINLHKINLYDKYTLIFASFLLFLIGASLGAIIRKGGIGLPLVISVVIFLVYHYIGLFSKNAAEDNSISPMLASWVSTIILAPFAIYLVNRASSDKGFINLDIVLLPIQKFYNKFLGSKSN
;
A
#
# COMPACT_ATOMS: atom_id res chain seq x y z
N MET A 1 -29.82 30.38 -16.28
CA MET A 1 -29.70 31.35 -15.18
C MET A 1 -29.93 30.64 -13.86
N LEU A 2 -29.03 30.80 -12.88
CA LEU A 2 -29.22 30.31 -11.51
C LEU A 2 -30.32 31.14 -10.83
N LYS A 3 -31.36 30.48 -10.32
CA LYS A 3 -32.37 31.14 -9.49
C LYS A 3 -31.76 31.48 -8.12
N ILE A 4 -32.37 32.40 -7.38
CA ILE A 4 -31.89 32.82 -6.04
C ILE A 4 -31.71 31.60 -5.12
N ILE A 5 -32.64 30.65 -5.19
CA ILE A 5 -32.62 29.42 -4.41
C ILE A 5 -31.43 28.52 -4.74
N ASP A 6 -31.04 28.45 -6.01
CA ASP A 6 -29.92 27.65 -6.48
C ASP A 6 -28.61 28.22 -5.91
N ARG A 7 -28.47 29.56 -5.92
CA ARG A 7 -27.30 30.25 -5.35
C ARG A 7 -27.20 30.05 -3.84
N TYR A 8 -28.33 30.11 -3.13
CA TYR A 8 -28.38 29.89 -1.69
C TYR A 8 -27.93 28.46 -1.31
N ILE A 9 -28.49 27.44 -1.96
CA ILE A 9 -28.13 26.03 -1.70
C ILE A 9 -26.65 25.77 -2.06
N VAL A 10 -26.19 26.29 -3.20
CA VAL A 10 -24.78 26.15 -3.63
C VAL A 10 -23.83 26.82 -2.63
N GLY A 11 -24.16 28.02 -2.15
CA GLY A 11 -23.35 28.73 -1.15
C GLY A 11 -23.25 27.96 0.18
N LEU A 12 -24.38 27.45 0.69
CA LEU A 12 -24.42 26.61 1.88
C LEU A 12 -23.59 25.33 1.70
N TYR A 13 -23.77 24.65 0.56
CA TYR A 13 -23.07 23.40 0.26
C TYR A 13 -21.56 23.61 0.14
N LEU A 14 -21.11 24.62 -0.63
CA LEU A 14 -19.68 24.87 -0.84
C LEU A 14 -18.96 25.24 0.46
N GLY A 15 -19.56 26.07 1.31
CA GLY A 15 -18.99 26.41 2.61
C GLY A 15 -18.80 25.17 3.49
N ARG A 16 -19.77 24.26 3.49
CA ARG A 16 -19.69 22.99 4.23
C ARG A 16 -18.68 22.03 3.60
N LEU A 17 -18.67 21.91 2.27
CA LEU A 17 -17.73 21.03 1.55
C LEU A 17 -16.29 21.43 1.82
N ILE A 18 -15.95 22.72 1.71
CA ILE A 18 -14.59 23.22 1.96
C ILE A 18 -14.19 22.98 3.42
N SER A 19 -15.08 23.27 4.37
CA SER A 19 -14.81 23.09 5.81
C SER A 19 -14.57 21.62 6.16
N VAL A 20 -15.47 20.72 5.72
CA VAL A 20 -15.35 19.29 5.94
C VAL A 20 -14.11 18.73 5.24
N PHE A 21 -13.87 19.13 3.98
CA PHE A 21 -12.71 18.69 3.23
C PHE A 21 -11.41 19.09 3.92
N ALA A 22 -11.30 20.33 4.42
CA ALA A 22 -10.12 20.79 5.15
C ALA A 22 -9.89 19.99 6.44
N ILE A 23 -10.95 19.76 7.23
CA ILE A 23 -10.87 18.98 8.48
C ILE A 23 -10.47 17.54 8.19
N CYS A 24 -11.16 16.87 7.27
CA CYS A 24 -10.84 15.50 6.89
C CYS A 24 -9.42 15.40 6.32
N MET A 25 -9.03 16.32 5.45
CA MET A 25 -7.69 16.36 4.86
C MET A 25 -6.61 16.50 5.94
N LEU A 26 -6.82 17.38 6.93
CA LEU A 26 -5.90 17.53 8.06
C LEU A 26 -5.77 16.23 8.87
N ILE A 27 -6.89 15.55 9.16
CA ILE A 27 -6.88 14.26 9.86
C ILE A 27 -6.04 13.24 9.10
N PHE A 28 -6.22 13.10 7.79
CA PHE A 28 -5.46 12.16 6.98
C PHE A 28 -3.97 12.54 6.83
N VAL A 29 -3.65 13.84 6.83
CA VAL A 29 -2.25 14.32 6.85
C VAL A 29 -1.58 13.96 8.18
N ILE A 30 -2.25 14.17 9.31
CA ILE A 30 -1.73 13.78 10.64
C ILE A 30 -1.57 12.25 10.72
N GLN A 31 -2.55 11.49 10.23
CA GLN A 31 -2.45 10.03 10.14
C GLN A 31 -1.23 9.61 9.29
N THR A 32 -0.93 10.34 8.21
CA THR A 32 0.23 10.08 7.35
C THR A 32 1.54 10.33 8.09
N LEU A 33 1.63 11.39 8.90
CA LEU A 33 2.80 11.64 9.76
C LEU A 33 3.05 10.47 10.70
N TRP A 34 1.99 9.96 11.34
CA TRP A 34 2.11 8.80 12.22
C TRP A 34 2.55 7.54 11.47
N LEU A 35 1.99 7.28 10.29
CA LEU A 35 2.33 6.12 9.47
C LEU A 35 3.81 6.09 9.05
N TYR A 36 4.42 7.26 8.88
CA TYR A 36 5.81 7.39 8.43
C TYR A 36 6.75 7.94 9.51
N ILE A 37 6.37 7.82 10.79
CA ILE A 37 7.17 8.37 11.89
C ILE A 37 8.58 7.77 11.92
N ASP A 38 8.73 6.46 11.69
CA ASP A 38 10.03 5.78 11.66
C ASP A 38 10.93 6.24 10.50
N GLU A 39 10.31 6.69 9.40
CA GLU A 39 11.04 7.19 8.23
C GLU A 39 11.46 8.65 8.39
N LEU A 40 10.84 9.39 9.32
CA LEU A 40 11.03 10.84 9.51
C LEU A 40 11.75 11.21 10.81
N ALA A 41 11.48 10.51 11.91
CA ALA A 41 11.97 10.83 13.24
C ALA A 41 13.47 10.47 13.40
N GLY A 42 14.20 11.29 14.16
CA GLY A 42 15.59 11.01 14.55
C GLY A 42 16.64 11.17 13.45
N LYS A 43 16.28 11.71 12.28
CA LYS A 43 17.16 11.86 11.11
C LYS A 43 17.67 13.28 10.85
N GLY A 44 17.48 14.19 11.81
CA GLY A 44 17.91 15.60 11.66
C GLY A 44 17.20 16.33 10.51
N LEU A 45 15.97 15.94 10.16
CA LEU A 45 15.23 16.58 9.08
C LEU A 45 14.80 17.98 9.47
N ASP A 46 15.05 18.94 8.57
CA ASP A 46 14.43 20.26 8.66
C ASP A 46 12.89 20.15 8.56
N LEU A 47 12.19 20.99 9.32
CA LEU A 47 10.72 21.08 9.31
C LEU A 47 10.20 21.36 7.89
N PHE A 48 10.95 22.13 7.10
CA PHE A 48 10.61 22.40 5.70
C PHE A 48 10.55 21.12 4.86
N THR A 49 11.49 20.18 5.05
CA THR A 49 11.52 18.90 4.32
C THR A 49 10.32 18.02 4.68
N ILE A 50 9.94 18.00 5.95
CA ILE A 50 8.74 17.28 6.42
C ILE A 50 7.50 17.89 5.76
N PHE A 51 7.37 19.22 5.78
CA PHE A 51 6.24 19.91 5.16
C PHE A 51 6.18 19.69 3.64
N LYS A 52 7.33 19.73 2.94
CA LYS A 52 7.48 19.40 1.52
C LYS A 52 7.00 17.97 1.22
N PHE A 53 7.37 17.00 2.05
CA PHE A 53 6.89 15.63 1.95
C PHE A 53 5.37 15.54 2.09
N LEU A 54 4.78 16.19 3.10
CA LEU A 54 3.32 16.18 3.32
C LEU A 54 2.57 16.82 2.15
N ILE A 55 3.05 17.93 1.61
CA ILE A 55 2.45 18.57 0.44
C ILE A 55 2.48 17.62 -0.75
N TYR A 56 3.60 16.96 -1.03
CA TYR A 56 3.67 16.01 -2.16
C TYR A 56 2.85 14.74 -1.95
N TYR A 57 2.66 14.30 -0.70
CA TYR A 57 1.82 13.15 -0.39
C TYR A 57 0.33 13.49 -0.44
N SER A 58 -0.03 14.74 -0.16
CA SER A 58 -1.42 15.21 -0.06
C SER A 58 -2.33 14.85 -1.26
N PRO A 59 -1.91 14.93 -2.54
CA PRO A 59 -2.79 14.61 -3.67
C PRO A 59 -3.28 13.16 -3.63
N LYS A 60 -2.45 12.24 -3.12
CA LYS A 60 -2.77 10.82 -3.00
C LYS A 60 -3.93 10.55 -2.03
N LEU A 61 -4.18 11.45 -1.09
CA LEU A 61 -5.26 11.33 -0.10
C LEU A 61 -6.63 11.74 -0.67
N ILE A 62 -6.65 12.54 -1.74
CA ILE A 62 -7.89 13.10 -2.30
C ILE A 62 -8.92 12.03 -2.70
N PRO A 63 -8.57 10.91 -3.36
CA PRO A 63 -9.52 9.86 -3.69
C PRO A 63 -10.23 9.24 -2.47
N LEU A 64 -9.66 9.40 -1.27
CA LEU A 64 -10.24 8.93 -0.02
C LEU A 64 -11.03 10.05 0.69
N VAL A 65 -10.48 11.25 0.74
CA VAL A 65 -11.04 12.40 1.46
C VAL A 65 -12.24 13.02 0.74
N LEU A 66 -12.16 13.16 -0.60
CA LEU A 66 -13.17 13.85 -1.38
C LEU A 66 -14.55 13.16 -1.32
N PRO A 67 -14.69 11.83 -1.53
CA PRO A 67 -16.00 11.19 -1.51
C PRO A 67 -16.67 11.23 -0.13
N LEU A 68 -15.87 11.10 0.94
CA LEU A 68 -16.34 11.27 2.33
C LEU A 68 -16.84 12.71 2.57
N SER A 69 -16.06 13.70 2.12
CA SER A 69 -16.39 15.12 2.33
C SER A 69 -17.64 15.52 1.56
N VAL A 70 -17.78 15.03 0.32
CA VAL A 70 -18.96 15.25 -0.52
C VAL A 70 -20.21 14.66 0.12
N LEU A 71 -20.13 13.43 0.63
CA LEU A 71 -21.23 12.75 1.31
C LEU A 71 -21.66 13.50 2.58
N LEU A 72 -20.71 13.88 3.41
CA LEU A 72 -21.00 14.57 4.67
C LEU A 72 -21.56 15.98 4.42
N ALA A 73 -20.94 16.74 3.52
CA ALA A 73 -21.40 18.08 3.17
C ALA A 73 -22.81 18.07 2.56
N SER A 74 -23.12 17.09 1.69
CA SER A 74 -24.46 17.00 1.10
C SER A 74 -25.50 16.59 2.15
N LEU A 75 -25.17 15.61 3.00
CA LEU A 75 -26.04 15.18 4.08
C LEU A 75 -26.34 16.32 5.05
N MET A 76 -25.32 17.07 5.47
CA MET A 76 -25.50 18.24 6.31
C MET A 76 -26.35 19.29 5.62
N THR A 77 -26.04 19.64 4.36
CA THR A 77 -26.77 20.68 3.60
C THR A 77 -28.27 20.41 3.56
N TYR A 78 -28.65 19.23 3.07
CA TYR A 78 -30.07 18.89 2.96
C TYR A 78 -30.71 18.57 4.32
N GLY A 79 -29.94 18.06 5.28
CA GLY A 79 -30.38 17.85 6.66
C GLY A 79 -30.78 19.16 7.33
N THR A 80 -29.95 20.20 7.26
CA THR A 80 -30.27 21.51 7.83
C THR A 80 -31.47 22.16 7.14
N LEU A 81 -31.56 22.07 5.80
CA LEU A 81 -32.73 22.57 5.06
C LEU A 81 -34.02 21.85 5.48
N ALA A 82 -33.94 20.55 5.80
CA ALA A 82 -35.07 19.77 6.28
C ALA A 82 -35.42 20.09 7.75
N GLU A 83 -34.42 20.28 8.60
CA GLU A 83 -34.57 20.61 10.03
C GLU A 83 -35.16 22.01 10.24
N ASN A 84 -34.73 22.99 9.45
CA ASN A 84 -35.24 24.37 9.48
C ASN A 84 -36.60 24.55 8.78
N TYR A 85 -37.24 23.46 8.32
CA TYR A 85 -38.47 23.49 7.52
C TYR A 85 -38.38 24.29 6.19
N GLU A 86 -37.20 24.71 5.76
CA GLU A 86 -36.97 25.39 4.48
C GLU A 86 -37.36 24.48 3.31
N PHE A 87 -37.04 23.19 3.43
CA PHE A 87 -37.40 22.18 2.43
C PHE A 87 -38.91 21.96 2.34
N ALA A 88 -39.64 22.02 3.46
CA ALA A 88 -41.09 21.92 3.47
C ALA A 88 -41.73 23.15 2.81
N ALA A 89 -41.23 24.35 3.10
CA ALA A 89 -41.69 25.59 2.49
C ALA A 89 -41.48 25.62 0.96
N MET A 90 -40.32 25.14 0.48
CA MET A 90 -40.06 24.96 -0.95
C MET A 90 -41.11 24.06 -1.62
N LYS A 91 -41.41 22.93 -0.99
CA LYS A 91 -42.34 21.94 -1.53
C LYS A 91 -43.78 22.46 -1.59
N SER A 92 -44.21 23.22 -0.58
CA SER A 92 -45.52 23.90 -0.58
C SER A 92 -45.67 24.93 -1.71
N ASN A 93 -44.57 25.47 -2.22
CA ASN A 93 -44.53 26.35 -3.39
C ASN A 93 -44.32 25.60 -4.73
N GLY A 94 -44.49 24.27 -4.74
CA GLY A 94 -44.37 23.44 -5.93
C GLY A 94 -42.94 23.12 -6.37
N ILE A 95 -41.92 23.43 -5.56
CA ILE A 95 -40.51 23.11 -5.87
C ILE A 95 -40.21 21.68 -5.40
N SER A 96 -39.96 20.77 -6.34
CA SER A 96 -39.60 19.38 -6.03
C SER A 96 -38.17 19.25 -5.47
N LEU A 97 -37.90 18.14 -4.75
CA LEU A 97 -36.55 17.80 -4.26
C LEU A 97 -35.53 17.79 -5.40
N GLN A 98 -35.89 17.13 -6.49
CA GLN A 98 -35.02 16.97 -7.66
C GLN A 98 -34.67 18.33 -8.27
N ARG A 99 -35.60 19.29 -8.25
CA ARG A 99 -35.34 20.65 -8.72
C ARG A 99 -34.37 21.39 -7.81
N ALA A 100 -34.50 21.25 -6.49
CA ALA A 100 -33.57 21.84 -5.52
C ALA A 100 -32.15 21.23 -5.66
N MET A 101 -32.06 19.94 -6.00
CA MET A 101 -30.79 19.24 -6.22
C MET A 101 -30.10 19.58 -7.53
N LEU A 102 -30.82 20.10 -8.54
CA LEU A 102 -30.31 20.27 -9.89
C LEU A 102 -29.04 21.14 -9.95
N ALA A 103 -29.00 22.24 -9.21
CA ALA A 103 -27.83 23.12 -9.17
C ALA A 103 -26.58 22.41 -8.66
N LEU A 104 -26.73 21.56 -7.63
CA LEU A 104 -25.63 20.76 -7.10
C LEU A 104 -25.28 19.57 -8.00
N ILE A 105 -26.24 18.98 -8.72
CA ILE A 105 -25.95 17.94 -9.73
C ILE A 105 -25.02 18.50 -10.80
N ILE A 106 -25.33 19.70 -11.32
CA ILE A 106 -24.48 20.39 -12.31
C ILE A 106 -23.10 20.70 -11.70
N LEU A 107 -23.05 21.17 -10.46
CA LEU A 107 -21.79 21.42 -9.76
C LEU A 107 -20.94 20.15 -9.64
N HIS A 108 -21.54 19.01 -9.29
CA HIS A 108 -20.81 17.74 -9.15
C HIS A 108 -20.36 17.15 -10.49
N PHE A 109 -21.07 17.44 -11.57
CA PHE A 109 -20.60 17.11 -12.91
C PHE A 109 -19.27 17.82 -13.22
N PHE A 110 -19.17 19.13 -12.94
CA PHE A 110 -17.92 19.88 -13.09
C PHE A 110 -16.85 19.46 -12.08
N LEU A 111 -17.23 19.21 -10.82
CA LEU A 111 -16.33 18.68 -9.79
C LEU A 111 -15.72 17.33 -10.22
N GLY A 112 -16.51 16.50 -10.88
CA GLY A 112 -16.08 15.22 -11.45
C GLY A 112 -14.99 15.38 -12.51
N ILE A 113 -15.15 16.33 -13.44
CA ILE A 113 -14.14 16.68 -14.44
C ILE A 113 -12.85 17.18 -13.75
N GLY A 114 -12.98 18.07 -12.76
CA GLY A 114 -11.84 18.55 -11.96
C GLY A 114 -11.12 17.43 -11.23
N THR A 115 -11.87 16.49 -10.66
CA THR A 115 -11.33 15.32 -9.94
C THR A 115 -10.59 14.38 -10.90
N PHE A 116 -11.10 14.16 -12.10
CA PHE A 116 -10.41 13.39 -13.13
C PHE A 116 -9.09 14.06 -13.54
N TYR A 117 -9.09 15.38 -13.75
CA TYR A 117 -7.87 16.13 -14.03
C TYR A 117 -6.85 15.97 -12.90
N PHE A 118 -7.29 16.12 -11.65
CA PHE A 118 -6.45 15.91 -10.46
C PHE A 118 -5.85 14.50 -10.45
N SER A 119 -6.69 13.49 -10.70
CA SER A 119 -6.30 12.08 -10.72
C SER A 119 -5.35 11.72 -11.85
N ASN A 120 -5.44 12.41 -13.00
CA ASN A 120 -4.59 12.16 -14.16
C ASN A 120 -3.27 12.95 -14.14
N TYR A 121 -3.21 14.13 -13.53
CA TYR A 121 -2.03 15.00 -13.59
C TYR A 121 -1.38 15.25 -12.23
N ILE A 122 -2.16 15.59 -11.22
CA ILE A 122 -1.63 16.08 -9.94
C ILE A 122 -1.28 14.91 -9.01
N ILE A 123 -2.12 13.86 -8.95
CA ILE A 123 -1.82 12.66 -8.17
C ILE A 123 -0.55 11.96 -8.67
N PRO A 124 -0.35 11.71 -9.98
CA PRO A 124 0.86 11.06 -10.46
C PRO A 124 2.13 11.89 -10.20
N TYR A 125 2.04 13.22 -10.33
CA TYR A 125 3.14 14.12 -10.00
C TYR A 125 3.48 14.10 -8.50
N GLY A 126 2.47 14.18 -7.64
CA GLY A 126 2.65 14.08 -6.19
C GLY A 126 3.22 12.72 -5.77
N GLU A 127 2.76 11.63 -6.36
CA GLU A 127 3.30 10.30 -6.09
C GLU A 127 4.76 10.19 -6.52
N LEU A 128 5.15 10.74 -7.68
CA LEU A 128 6.55 10.74 -8.12
C LEU A 128 7.46 11.47 -7.13
N LYS A 129 7.09 12.70 -6.75
CA LYS A 129 7.87 13.51 -5.81
C LYS A 129 7.90 12.91 -4.40
N SER A 130 6.74 12.54 -3.85
CA SER A 130 6.65 11.99 -2.50
C SER A 130 7.33 10.63 -2.38
N TYR A 131 7.23 9.76 -3.39
CA TYR A 131 7.88 8.45 -3.36
C TYR A 131 9.40 8.56 -3.41
N ASN A 132 9.94 9.41 -4.29
CA ASN A 132 11.39 9.63 -4.38
C ASN A 132 11.93 10.28 -3.10
N LEU A 133 11.29 11.36 -2.64
CA LEU A 133 11.68 12.03 -1.40
C LEU A 133 11.66 11.05 -0.23
N ARG A 134 10.59 10.26 -0.06
CA ARG A 134 10.51 9.23 0.97
C ARG A 134 11.63 8.19 0.86
N LYS A 135 11.95 7.73 -0.36
CA LYS A 135 13.04 6.78 -0.58
C LYS A 135 14.41 7.37 -0.28
N ASN A 136 14.62 8.65 -0.53
CA ASN A 136 15.85 9.35 -0.20
C ASN A 136 15.95 9.58 1.31
N LEU A 137 14.86 10.00 1.97
CA LEU A 137 14.76 10.11 3.43
C LEU A 137 14.99 8.78 4.14
N ALA A 138 14.55 7.67 3.56
CA ALA A 138 14.78 6.33 4.08
C ALA A 138 16.28 5.92 4.06
N LYS A 139 17.11 6.54 3.22
CA LYS A 139 18.57 6.29 3.17
C LYS A 139 19.34 7.04 4.24
N LEU A 140 18.80 8.16 4.73
CA LEU A 140 19.42 8.93 5.80
C LEU A 140 19.52 8.08 7.07
N LYS A 141 20.72 8.03 7.64
CA LYS A 141 20.95 7.34 8.90
C LYS A 141 20.51 8.23 10.06
N PRO A 142 19.82 7.70 11.08
CA PRO A 142 19.41 8.52 12.20
C PRO A 142 20.64 8.94 13.03
N THR A 143 20.78 10.24 13.30
CA THR A 143 21.88 10.80 14.11
C THR A 143 21.85 10.30 15.57
N ILE A 144 20.74 9.69 16.00
CA ILE A 144 20.47 9.26 17.39
C ILE A 144 20.57 7.72 17.56
N ALA A 145 20.81 6.96 16.49
CA ALA A 145 20.56 5.51 16.39
C ALA A 145 21.66 4.58 16.95
N ILE A 146 22.12 4.81 18.18
CA ILE A 146 22.64 3.68 18.96
C ILE A 146 21.53 3.26 19.91
N THR A 147 20.81 2.21 19.54
CA THR A 147 19.80 1.54 20.37
C THR A 147 20.47 0.59 21.36
N GLU A 148 19.98 0.57 22.60
CA GLU A 148 20.49 -0.29 23.67
C GLU A 148 20.24 -1.77 23.37
N GLY A 149 21.18 -2.63 23.76
CA GLY A 149 21.04 -4.09 23.73
C GLY A 149 21.18 -4.75 22.35
N ILE A 150 21.20 -3.98 21.26
CA ILE A 150 21.23 -4.49 19.88
C ILE A 150 22.49 -3.99 19.15
N PHE A 151 22.96 -4.74 18.16
CA PHE A 151 24.03 -4.31 17.26
C PHE A 151 23.48 -3.32 16.22
N ASN A 152 24.00 -2.08 16.22
CA ASN A 152 23.66 -1.00 15.30
C ASN A 152 24.74 -0.90 14.21
N ASP A 153 24.35 -0.87 12.94
CA ASP A 153 25.28 -0.82 11.80
C ASP A 153 25.58 0.63 11.36
N LEU A 154 26.84 1.04 11.55
CA LEU A 154 27.40 2.35 11.20
C LEU A 154 28.36 2.21 10.01
N GLY A 155 27.96 1.44 8.99
CA GLY A 155 28.64 1.32 7.70
C GLY A 155 29.78 0.31 7.74
N ASN A 156 31.01 0.81 7.94
CA ASN A 156 32.17 -0.06 8.09
C ASN A 156 32.34 -0.59 9.51
N MET A 157 31.51 -0.15 10.46
CA MET A 157 31.54 -0.65 11.83
C MET A 157 30.15 -1.02 12.35
N THR A 158 30.10 -1.91 13.33
CA THR A 158 28.86 -2.30 14.02
C THR A 158 29.07 -2.12 15.52
N ILE A 159 28.19 -1.37 16.18
CA ILE A 159 28.32 -1.00 17.58
C ILE A 159 27.16 -1.58 18.38
N LYS A 160 27.47 -2.22 19.50
CA LYS A 160 26.51 -2.63 20.52
C LYS A 160 26.85 -1.93 21.83
N VAL A 161 25.83 -1.37 22.46
CA VAL A 161 25.92 -0.75 23.79
C VAL A 161 24.90 -1.45 24.67
N LYS A 162 25.28 -1.79 25.91
CA LYS A 162 24.37 -2.46 26.83
C LYS A 162 23.29 -1.52 27.34
N ASN A 163 23.72 -0.40 27.94
CA ASN A 163 22.84 0.63 28.51
C ASN A 163 23.31 2.02 28.07
N LYS A 164 22.38 2.97 27.97
CA LYS A 164 22.64 4.37 27.64
C LYS A 164 22.06 5.26 28.74
N SER A 165 22.77 6.32 29.10
CA SER A 165 22.35 7.25 30.15
C SER A 165 22.70 8.70 29.81
N GLY A 166 22.11 9.64 30.56
CA GLY A 166 22.23 11.09 30.31
C GLY A 166 21.02 11.71 29.61
N ILE A 167 20.92 13.03 29.63
CA ILE A 167 19.73 13.81 29.16
C ILE A 167 19.40 13.52 27.70
N ASN A 168 20.42 13.32 26.86
CA ASN A 168 20.30 12.94 25.44
C ASN A 168 20.85 11.53 25.16
N GLY A 169 21.10 10.74 26.22
CA GLY A 169 21.75 9.43 26.13
C GLY A 169 23.22 9.49 25.69
N GLN A 170 23.94 10.56 26.02
CA GLN A 170 25.34 10.70 25.60
C GLN A 170 26.31 9.70 26.24
N ILE A 171 25.95 9.10 27.39
CA ILE A 171 26.80 8.17 28.13
C ILE A 171 26.43 6.74 27.74
N LEU A 172 27.43 5.95 27.41
CA LEU A 172 27.32 4.58 26.92
C LEU A 172 28.04 3.63 27.88
N ASP A 173 27.38 2.54 28.26
CA ASP A 173 27.96 1.50 29.13
C ASP A 173 28.12 0.17 28.38
N ASP A 174 29.26 -0.49 28.59
CA ASP A 174 29.62 -1.80 28.02
C ASP A 174 29.46 -1.82 26.50
N ILE A 175 30.49 -1.30 25.83
CA ILE A 175 30.50 -0.99 24.41
C ILE A 175 31.32 -2.04 23.68
N ILE A 176 30.74 -2.62 22.63
CA ILE A 176 31.42 -3.54 21.73
C ILE A 176 31.30 -3.00 20.31
N ILE A 177 32.44 -2.74 19.67
CA ILE A 177 32.52 -2.28 18.30
C ILE A 177 33.24 -3.33 17.46
N HIS A 178 32.64 -3.70 16.33
CA HIS A 178 33.28 -4.48 15.29
C HIS A 178 33.57 -3.57 14.11
N GLU A 179 34.80 -3.55 13.61
CA GLU A 179 35.20 -2.75 12.46
C GLU A 179 35.69 -3.64 11.32
N LYS A 180 35.20 -3.34 10.12
CA LYS A 180 35.53 -4.02 8.86
C LYS A 180 36.77 -3.37 8.27
N THR A 181 37.78 -4.17 7.94
CA THR A 181 38.91 -3.70 7.13
C THR A 181 38.48 -3.47 5.67
N SER A 182 39.33 -2.84 4.87
CA SER A 182 39.06 -2.50 3.45
C SER A 182 38.70 -3.67 2.54
N ASP A 183 38.92 -4.92 2.98
CA ASP A 183 38.43 -6.14 2.33
C ASP A 183 37.07 -6.64 2.84
N ASN A 184 36.32 -5.77 3.54
CA ASN A 184 34.99 -6.01 4.09
C ASN A 184 34.92 -7.18 5.10
N LYS A 185 36.03 -7.47 5.79
CA LYS A 185 36.12 -8.51 6.84
C LYS A 185 36.24 -7.89 8.22
N ASN A 186 35.49 -8.42 9.19
CA ASN A 186 35.56 -8.01 10.60
C ASN A 186 36.86 -8.52 11.24
N ARG A 187 37.89 -7.66 11.28
CA ARG A 187 39.19 -8.00 11.89
C ARG A 187 39.48 -7.24 13.16
N ILE A 188 38.76 -6.15 13.42
CA ILE A 188 38.98 -5.28 14.56
C ILE A 188 37.79 -5.39 15.49
N VAL A 189 38.07 -5.62 16.78
CA VAL A 189 37.07 -5.62 17.86
C VAL A 189 37.54 -4.68 18.94
N ILE A 190 36.73 -3.70 19.30
CA ILE A 190 36.98 -2.77 20.39
C ILE A 190 35.96 -3.08 21.49
N LYS A 191 36.43 -3.27 22.72
CA LYS A 191 35.59 -3.41 23.91
C LYS A 191 35.96 -2.32 24.91
N ALA A 192 35.00 -1.53 25.35
CA ALA A 192 35.21 -0.45 26.32
C ALA A 192 34.19 -0.54 27.45
N ASN A 193 34.60 -0.18 28.66
CA ASN A 193 33.74 -0.22 29.84
C ASN A 193 32.69 0.90 29.79
N SER A 194 33.11 2.10 29.40
CA SER A 194 32.21 3.24 29.22
C SER A 194 32.62 4.08 28.01
N GLY A 195 31.74 4.97 27.58
CA GLY A 195 32.01 5.90 26.51
C GLY A 195 31.04 7.07 26.50
N GLU A 196 31.41 8.11 25.76
CA GLU A 196 30.68 9.36 25.65
C GLU A 196 30.56 9.76 24.19
N LEU A 197 29.34 10.11 23.76
CA LEU A 197 29.08 10.73 22.46
C LEU A 197 29.20 12.25 22.60
N ARG A 198 30.22 12.81 21.94
CA ARG A 198 30.41 14.25 21.81
C ARG A 198 30.01 14.67 20.40
N THR A 199 29.12 15.64 20.31
CA THR A 199 28.80 16.31 19.04
C THR A 199 29.40 17.70 19.16
N GLU A 200 30.46 17.99 18.40
CA GLU A 200 30.89 19.38 18.25
C GLU A 200 29.83 20.11 17.43
N THR A 201 29.43 21.30 17.89
CA THR A 201 28.25 22.06 17.46
C THR A 201 28.27 22.58 16.02
N THR A 202 29.19 22.13 15.18
CA THR A 202 29.44 22.73 13.86
C THR A 202 29.92 21.77 12.78
N ASP A 203 30.29 20.53 13.11
CA ASP A 203 30.88 19.60 12.14
C ASP A 203 30.07 18.31 12.01
N ALA A 204 30.01 17.75 10.80
CA ALA A 204 29.28 16.52 10.47
C ALA A 204 29.97 15.24 11.01
N MET A 205 30.78 15.39 12.07
CA MET A 205 31.57 14.36 12.71
C MET A 205 30.95 14.00 14.07
N LEU A 206 30.57 12.74 14.24
CA LEU A 206 30.22 12.20 15.55
C LEU A 206 31.50 11.74 16.24
N GLN A 207 31.88 12.41 17.32
CA GLN A 207 33.00 11.99 18.14
C GLN A 207 32.52 11.04 19.24
N MET A 208 33.09 9.84 19.29
CA MET A 208 32.85 8.84 20.32
C MET A 208 34.12 8.67 21.13
N VAL A 209 34.07 9.04 22.40
CA VAL A 209 35.18 8.88 23.34
C VAL A 209 34.94 7.62 24.15
N LEU A 210 35.80 6.62 24.01
CA LEU A 210 35.72 5.35 24.73
C LEU A 210 36.72 5.37 25.89
N TYR A 211 36.30 4.92 27.07
CA TYR A 211 37.13 4.87 28.26
C TYR A 211 37.38 3.44 28.70
N ASP A 212 38.62 3.20 29.12
CA ASP A 212 39.15 1.96 29.68
C ASP A 212 38.70 0.71 28.91
N GLY A 213 39.43 0.42 27.83
CA GLY A 213 39.08 -0.64 26.91
C GLY A 213 40.26 -1.33 26.25
N TYR A 214 39.92 -2.32 25.42
CA TYR A 214 40.86 -3.09 24.64
C TYR A 214 40.48 -3.10 23.17
N ARG A 215 41.45 -2.85 22.30
CA ARG A 215 41.35 -3.04 20.86
C ARG A 215 42.09 -4.33 20.47
N TYR A 216 41.36 -5.23 19.84
CA TYR A 216 41.84 -6.49 19.29
C TYR A 216 41.87 -6.37 17.77
N GLU A 217 42.99 -6.69 17.14
CA GLU A 217 43.13 -6.66 15.68
C GLU A 217 43.78 -7.95 15.16
N GLU A 218 43.12 -8.62 14.22
CA GLU A 218 43.68 -9.78 13.53
C GLU A 218 44.68 -9.34 12.45
N ILE A 219 45.91 -9.85 12.52
CA ILE A 219 47.00 -9.46 11.63
C ILE A 219 47.02 -10.39 10.41
N VAL A 220 46.86 -9.83 9.21
CA VAL A 220 46.94 -10.60 7.96
C VAL A 220 48.40 -10.88 7.60
N THR A 221 48.80 -12.16 7.65
CA THR A 221 50.13 -12.59 7.21
C THR A 221 50.09 -13.17 5.79
N LYS A 222 51.08 -12.80 4.95
CA LYS A 222 51.19 -13.30 3.56
C LYS A 222 51.67 -14.76 3.49
N LYS A 223 52.41 -15.24 4.49
CA LYS A 223 52.96 -16.61 4.53
C LYS A 223 51.94 -17.61 5.09
N VAL A 224 51.67 -18.68 4.35
CA VAL A 224 50.67 -19.72 4.69
C VAL A 224 50.91 -20.33 6.08
N ILE A 225 52.17 -20.60 6.44
CA ILE A 225 52.58 -21.18 7.73
C ILE A 225 52.16 -20.29 8.92
N ASN A 226 52.14 -18.96 8.74
CA ASN A 226 51.80 -18.03 9.80
C ASN A 226 50.29 -17.75 9.90
N LYS A 227 49.48 -18.18 8.92
CA LYS A 227 48.02 -18.05 8.99
C LYS A 227 47.41 -18.97 10.04
N SER A 228 47.94 -20.18 10.20
CA SER A 228 47.46 -21.16 11.20
C SER A 228 47.71 -20.73 12.66
N ARG A 229 48.55 -19.71 12.88
CA ARG A 229 48.85 -19.20 14.22
C ARG A 229 47.92 -18.08 14.69
N HIS A 230 46.97 -17.65 13.85
CA HIS A 230 46.00 -16.59 14.14
C HIS A 230 46.63 -15.39 14.87
N PRO A 231 47.67 -14.76 14.30
CA PRO A 231 48.35 -13.65 14.98
C PRO A 231 47.38 -12.48 15.18
N PHE A 232 47.33 -11.96 16.41
CA PHE A 232 46.50 -10.81 16.75
C PHE A 232 47.30 -9.81 17.59
N ALA A 233 46.95 -8.53 17.45
CA ALA A 233 47.39 -7.47 18.34
C ALA A 233 46.31 -7.19 19.37
N LYS A 234 46.73 -6.97 20.63
CA LYS A 234 45.86 -6.51 21.71
C LYS A 234 46.45 -5.22 22.29
N VAL A 235 45.69 -4.14 22.27
CA VAL A 235 46.08 -2.83 22.80
C VAL A 235 45.10 -2.44 23.91
N HIS A 236 45.62 -2.10 25.08
CA HIS A 236 44.84 -1.44 26.14
C HIS A 236 44.88 0.07 25.93
N PHE A 237 43.75 0.75 26.11
CA PHE A 237 43.67 2.20 26.09
C PHE A 237 42.90 2.70 27.31
N LYS A 238 43.38 3.81 27.87
CA LYS A 238 42.63 4.55 28.90
C LYS A 238 41.54 5.42 28.29
N GLU A 239 41.86 6.04 27.16
CA GLU A 239 40.96 6.88 26.37
C GLU A 239 41.22 6.60 24.89
N TYR A 240 40.15 6.39 24.13
CA TYR A 240 40.20 6.18 22.69
C TYR A 240 39.12 7.00 22.01
N ILE A 241 39.55 7.96 21.20
CA ILE A 241 38.66 8.88 20.49
C ILE A 241 38.46 8.36 19.07
N MET A 242 37.21 8.07 18.73
CA MET A 242 36.79 7.66 17.40
C MET A 242 35.97 8.79 16.76
N ASN A 243 36.40 9.26 15.61
CA ASN A 243 35.63 10.24 14.83
C ASN A 243 34.91 9.50 13.70
N ILE A 244 33.59 9.54 13.71
CA ILE A 244 32.73 8.93 12.70
C ILE A 244 32.25 10.06 11.79
N ASP A 245 32.66 10.03 10.52
CA ASP A 245 32.14 10.96 9.52
C ASP A 245 30.71 10.57 9.14
N LEU A 246 29.74 11.41 9.50
CA LEU A 246 28.34 11.21 9.12
C LEU A 246 28.03 11.79 7.73
N SER A 247 28.94 12.57 7.14
CA SER A 247 28.79 13.22 5.84
C SER A 247 28.62 12.20 4.71
N GLU A 248 29.39 11.09 4.74
CA GLU A 248 29.25 10.01 3.74
C GLU A 248 27.87 9.34 3.79
N PHE A 249 27.21 9.30 4.96
CA PHE A 249 25.89 8.71 5.12
C PHE A 249 24.74 9.67 4.80
N ASN A 250 24.95 10.98 4.98
CA ASN A 250 23.92 12.01 4.82
C ASN A 250 24.07 12.86 3.54
N ASN A 251 25.05 12.57 2.67
CA ASN A 251 25.15 13.17 1.33
C ASN A 251 24.15 12.54 0.35
N VAL A 252 22.88 12.49 0.75
CA VAL A 252 21.78 12.02 -0.07
C VAL A 252 21.10 13.25 -0.67
N ASP A 253 21.13 13.36 -2.00
CA ASP A 253 20.29 14.32 -2.71
C ASP A 253 18.82 13.95 -2.50
N LEU A 254 18.13 14.73 -1.67
CA LEU A 254 16.72 14.53 -1.35
C LEU A 254 15.80 14.80 -2.54
N ASP A 255 16.25 15.62 -3.49
CA ASP A 255 15.48 16.00 -4.68
C ASP A 255 15.70 15.07 -5.88
N ALA A 256 16.64 14.11 -5.77
CA ALA A 256 16.91 13.14 -6.82
C ALA A 256 15.71 12.21 -7.11
N GLU A 257 15.33 12.13 -8.38
CA GLU A 257 14.20 11.32 -8.88
C GLU A 257 14.65 9.99 -9.48
N ASN A 258 15.30 9.14 -8.67
CA ASN A 258 15.84 7.87 -9.13
C ASN A 258 14.76 6.81 -9.48
N TYR A 259 13.54 6.97 -8.99
CA TYR A 259 12.44 6.03 -9.16
C TYR A 259 11.28 6.67 -9.93
N THR A 260 11.16 6.38 -11.23
CA THR A 260 10.16 6.99 -12.12
C THR A 260 9.16 5.99 -12.73
N SER A 261 9.38 4.69 -12.54
CA SER A 261 8.67 3.62 -13.27
C SER A 261 7.46 3.03 -12.56
N THR A 262 7.07 3.56 -11.39
CA THR A 262 5.96 2.97 -10.63
C THR A 262 4.62 3.29 -11.30
N TYR A 263 3.73 2.30 -11.42
CA TYR A 263 2.39 2.44 -12.02
C TYR A 263 1.56 3.59 -11.44
N ARG A 264 1.75 3.93 -10.17
CA ARG A 264 1.05 5.03 -9.48
C ARG A 264 1.46 6.43 -9.96
N MET A 265 2.63 6.54 -10.59
CA MET A 265 3.19 7.78 -11.13
C MET A 265 2.77 8.04 -12.59
N GLN A 266 2.00 7.13 -13.17
CA GLN A 266 1.63 7.19 -14.58
C GLN A 266 0.27 7.87 -14.79
N LYS A 267 0.21 8.64 -15.87
CA LYS A 267 -1.02 9.21 -16.43
C LYS A 267 -1.80 8.12 -17.19
N VAL A 268 -3.06 8.38 -17.52
CA VAL A 268 -3.92 7.45 -18.29
C VAL A 268 -3.26 6.98 -19.59
N ASN A 269 -2.73 7.90 -20.41
CA ASN A 269 -2.09 7.54 -21.68
C ASN A 269 -0.83 6.67 -21.47
N GLN A 270 -0.03 6.96 -20.45
CA GLN A 270 1.14 6.16 -20.08
C GLN A 270 0.73 4.78 -19.55
N LEU A 271 -0.33 4.72 -18.74
CA LEU A 271 -0.89 3.47 -18.23
C LEU A 271 -1.33 2.56 -19.38
N VAL A 272 -2.07 3.07 -20.36
CA VAL A 272 -2.52 2.26 -21.51
C VAL A 272 -1.33 1.64 -22.26
N VAL A 273 -0.31 2.44 -22.57
CA VAL A 273 0.90 1.95 -23.27
C VAL A 273 1.67 0.93 -22.41
N SER A 274 1.81 1.20 -21.11
CA SER A 274 2.50 0.29 -20.19
C SER A 274 1.77 -1.04 -20.01
N ILE A 275 0.43 -1.04 -19.92
CA ILE A 275 -0.40 -2.23 -19.82
C ILE A 275 -0.22 -3.09 -21.08
N ASP A 276 -0.35 -2.49 -22.27
CA ASP A 276 -0.19 -3.21 -23.53
C ASP A 276 1.23 -3.80 -23.68
N SER A 277 2.26 -3.03 -23.32
CA SER A 277 3.65 -3.52 -23.34
C SER A 277 3.87 -4.68 -22.37
N LEU A 278 3.36 -4.58 -21.14
CA LEU A 278 3.48 -5.64 -20.13
C LEU A 278 2.71 -6.91 -20.52
N GLU A 279 1.53 -6.77 -21.12
CA GLU A 279 0.74 -7.91 -21.60
C GLU A 279 1.42 -8.62 -22.78
N ARG A 280 1.95 -7.86 -23.73
CA ARG A 280 2.73 -8.41 -24.85
C ARG A 280 3.97 -9.15 -24.34
N ASP A 281 4.69 -8.57 -23.38
CA ASP A 281 5.87 -9.23 -22.80
C ASP A 281 5.49 -10.50 -22.03
N LEU A 282 4.44 -10.48 -21.21
CA LEU A 282 3.96 -11.67 -20.50
C LEU A 282 3.57 -12.80 -21.48
N ASN A 283 2.82 -12.47 -22.55
CA ASN A 283 2.43 -13.45 -23.55
C ASN A 283 3.63 -14.01 -24.31
N LYS A 284 4.61 -13.16 -24.66
CA LYS A 284 5.86 -13.57 -25.26
C LYS A 284 6.65 -14.50 -24.33
N GLN A 285 6.78 -14.17 -23.05
CA GLN A 285 7.47 -15.01 -22.06
C GLN A 285 6.78 -16.36 -21.86
N LYS A 286 5.44 -16.39 -21.82
CA LYS A 286 4.66 -17.64 -21.76
C LYS A 286 4.90 -18.51 -23.00
N SER A 287 4.88 -17.90 -24.20
CA SER A 287 5.13 -18.59 -25.46
C SER A 287 6.54 -19.19 -25.52
N ILE A 288 7.58 -18.37 -25.24
CA ILE A 288 8.98 -18.82 -25.21
C ILE A 288 9.18 -19.93 -24.18
N PHE A 289 8.58 -19.79 -22.98
CA PHE A 289 8.66 -20.83 -21.96
C PHE A 289 8.00 -22.12 -22.43
N SER A 290 6.79 -22.05 -23.00
CA SER A 290 6.07 -23.21 -23.51
C SER A 290 6.84 -23.93 -24.62
N GLU A 291 7.41 -23.18 -25.56
CA GLU A 291 8.21 -23.73 -26.66
C GLU A 291 9.47 -24.42 -26.13
N ASN A 292 10.23 -23.76 -25.27
CA ASN A 292 11.45 -24.32 -24.68
C ASN A 292 11.15 -25.54 -23.80
N PHE A 293 10.06 -25.48 -23.03
CA PHE A 293 9.62 -26.60 -22.20
C PHE A 293 9.26 -27.82 -23.07
N ASN A 294 8.51 -27.62 -24.16
CA ASN A 294 8.11 -28.70 -25.06
C ASN A 294 9.31 -29.31 -25.82
N LYS A 295 10.21 -28.48 -26.36
CA LYS A 295 11.42 -28.91 -27.08
C LYS A 295 12.34 -29.76 -26.20
N THR A 296 12.58 -29.32 -24.96
CA THR A 296 13.53 -29.98 -24.03
C THR A 296 13.00 -31.34 -23.52
N ARG A 297 11.69 -31.60 -23.66
CA ARG A 297 11.04 -32.80 -23.13
C ARG A 297 10.64 -33.80 -24.20
N GLY A 298 10.99 -33.55 -25.46
CA GLY A 298 10.64 -34.44 -26.57
C GLY A 298 9.12 -34.53 -26.79
N ILE A 299 8.33 -33.62 -26.22
CA ILE A 299 6.86 -33.58 -26.46
C ILE A 299 6.60 -33.27 -27.94
N SER A 300 7.47 -32.50 -28.58
CA SER A 300 7.45 -32.26 -30.02
C SER A 300 7.91 -33.45 -30.87
N GLN A 301 8.53 -34.47 -30.27
CA GLN A 301 8.87 -35.74 -30.92
C GLN A 301 7.77 -36.79 -30.76
N LEU A 302 6.83 -36.57 -29.85
CA LEU A 302 5.57 -37.30 -29.86
C LEU A 302 4.80 -36.78 -31.06
N GLU A 303 4.70 -37.58 -32.12
CA GLU A 303 3.74 -37.28 -33.19
C GLU A 303 2.40 -36.98 -32.53
N ILE A 304 1.87 -35.77 -32.76
CA ILE A 304 0.50 -35.48 -32.44
C ILE A 304 -0.32 -36.36 -33.38
N ILE A 305 -0.64 -37.57 -32.94
CA ILE A 305 -1.56 -38.45 -33.64
C ILE A 305 -2.79 -37.60 -33.88
N LYS A 306 -3.12 -37.34 -35.15
CA LYS A 306 -4.32 -36.59 -35.52
C LYS A 306 -5.49 -37.20 -34.75
N LYS A 307 -6.27 -36.33 -34.10
CA LYS A 307 -7.36 -36.70 -33.19
C LYS A 307 -8.33 -37.72 -33.82
N ASP A 308 -8.41 -37.72 -35.15
CA ASP A 308 -9.30 -38.55 -35.95
C ASP A 308 -8.76 -39.96 -36.27
N THR A 309 -7.52 -40.29 -35.88
CA THR A 309 -6.89 -41.61 -36.13
C THR A 309 -6.83 -42.50 -34.88
N ILE A 310 -7.25 -41.98 -33.72
CA ILE A 310 -7.26 -42.75 -32.48
C ILE A 310 -8.59 -43.49 -32.37
N GLN A 311 -8.62 -44.76 -32.73
CA GLN A 311 -9.59 -45.66 -32.09
C GLN A 311 -9.23 -45.69 -30.60
N LEU A 312 -10.03 -45.01 -29.79
CA LEU A 312 -10.00 -45.03 -28.32
C LEU A 312 -10.37 -46.44 -27.84
N ASN A 313 -9.54 -47.42 -28.17
CA ASN A 313 -9.59 -48.69 -27.49
C ASN A 313 -9.02 -48.40 -26.10
N ASN A 314 -9.92 -48.40 -25.10
CA ASN A 314 -9.74 -47.99 -23.70
C ASN A 314 -8.67 -48.76 -22.90
N LYS A 315 -7.65 -49.33 -23.54
CA LYS A 315 -6.49 -49.90 -22.87
C LYS A 315 -5.32 -48.93 -23.00
N LEU A 316 -5.39 -47.83 -22.23
CA LEU A 316 -4.17 -47.33 -21.62
C LEU A 316 -3.58 -48.53 -20.88
N LYS A 317 -2.46 -49.05 -21.38
CA LYS A 317 -1.72 -50.14 -20.75
C LYS A 317 -1.61 -49.85 -19.24
N SER A 318 -1.95 -50.84 -18.40
CA SER A 318 -2.11 -50.65 -16.95
C SER A 318 -0.81 -50.26 -16.24
N SER A 319 0.33 -50.50 -16.89
CA SER A 319 1.65 -50.16 -16.38
C SER A 319 2.50 -49.41 -17.40
N VAL A 320 3.12 -48.31 -16.95
CA VAL A 320 4.08 -47.50 -17.74
C VAL A 320 5.29 -48.33 -18.20
N PHE A 321 5.58 -49.44 -17.51
CA PHE A 321 6.67 -50.35 -17.85
C PHE A 321 6.40 -51.20 -19.10
N GLU A 322 5.14 -51.31 -19.54
CA GLU A 322 4.80 -52.02 -20.78
C GLU A 322 5.14 -51.23 -22.05
N PHE A 323 5.54 -49.96 -21.91
CA PHE A 323 6.11 -49.15 -22.99
C PHE A 323 7.63 -49.33 -23.12
N VAL A 324 8.29 -49.95 -22.13
CA VAL A 324 9.72 -50.23 -22.16
C VAL A 324 9.89 -51.68 -22.59
N SER A 325 10.16 -51.90 -23.88
CA SER A 325 10.54 -53.22 -24.40
C SER A 325 11.94 -53.58 -23.89
N VAL A 326 11.98 -54.46 -22.88
CA VAL A 326 13.22 -54.94 -22.30
C VAL A 326 13.44 -56.37 -22.78
N GLU A 327 14.55 -56.63 -23.44
CA GLU A 327 15.01 -57.99 -23.77
C GLU A 327 15.02 -58.88 -22.52
N GLU A 328 14.68 -60.15 -22.70
CA GLU A 328 14.63 -61.14 -21.63
C GLU A 328 15.96 -61.16 -20.83
N GLY A 329 15.87 -60.96 -19.50
CA GLY A 329 17.04 -60.89 -18.60
C GLY A 329 17.54 -59.49 -18.24
N LYS A 330 17.10 -58.40 -18.88
CA LYS A 330 17.60 -57.02 -18.60
C LYS A 330 16.71 -56.19 -17.66
N LYS A 331 16.09 -56.81 -16.64
CA LYS A 331 15.14 -56.16 -15.71
C LYS A 331 15.71 -54.91 -14.98
N TRP A 332 17.03 -54.81 -14.83
CA TRP A 332 17.70 -53.61 -14.27
C TRP A 332 17.46 -52.34 -15.10
N LYS A 333 17.11 -52.45 -16.40
CA LYS A 333 16.76 -51.29 -17.22
C LYS A 333 15.52 -50.56 -16.68
N TYR A 334 14.59 -51.27 -16.05
CA TYR A 334 13.43 -50.63 -15.40
C TYR A 334 13.86 -49.74 -14.24
N SER A 335 14.76 -50.20 -13.38
CA SER A 335 15.27 -49.39 -12.26
C SER A 335 16.11 -48.22 -12.75
N GLU A 336 16.86 -48.37 -13.85
CA GLU A 336 17.59 -47.28 -14.50
C GLU A 336 16.65 -46.17 -15.03
N VAL A 337 15.60 -46.56 -15.75
CA VAL A 337 14.61 -45.63 -16.29
C VAL A 337 13.90 -44.89 -15.15
N ILE A 338 13.53 -45.59 -14.07
CA ILE A 338 12.92 -44.95 -12.89
C ILE A 338 13.91 -43.97 -12.23
N ARG A 339 15.15 -44.41 -12.00
CA ARG A 339 16.19 -43.63 -11.32
C ARG A 339 16.54 -42.34 -12.06
N THR A 340 16.45 -42.35 -13.38
CA THR A 340 16.72 -41.17 -14.22
C THR A 340 15.47 -40.30 -14.41
N SER A 341 14.28 -40.91 -14.47
CA SER A 341 13.02 -40.22 -14.74
C SER A 341 12.46 -39.50 -13.51
N ILE A 342 12.54 -40.07 -12.31
CA ILE A 342 12.03 -39.44 -11.08
C ILE A 342 12.71 -38.08 -10.80
N PRO A 343 14.05 -37.97 -10.78
CA PRO A 343 14.71 -36.68 -10.56
C PRO A 343 14.39 -35.67 -11.67
N ARG A 344 14.28 -36.13 -12.92
CA ARG A 344 13.90 -35.29 -14.06
C ARG A 344 12.49 -34.72 -13.89
N LEU A 345 11.51 -35.55 -13.52
CA LEU A 345 10.14 -35.11 -13.24
C LEU A 345 10.06 -34.15 -12.05
N ARG A 346 10.81 -34.41 -10.97
CA ARG A 346 10.88 -33.50 -9.82
C ARG A 346 11.43 -32.13 -10.22
N SER A 347 12.48 -32.10 -11.05
CA SER A 347 13.01 -30.85 -11.60
C SER A 347 11.98 -30.13 -12.46
N ASP A 348 11.17 -30.84 -13.23
CA ASP A 348 10.15 -30.25 -14.10
C ASP A 348 9.00 -29.64 -13.31
N ILE A 349 8.53 -30.34 -12.28
CA ILE A 349 7.54 -29.81 -11.34
C ILE A 349 8.08 -28.54 -10.69
N THR A 350 9.34 -28.55 -10.24
CA THR A 350 9.97 -27.39 -9.60
C THR A 350 10.08 -26.20 -10.57
N ASN A 351 10.49 -26.46 -11.83
CA ASN A 351 10.58 -25.44 -12.88
C ASN A 351 9.20 -24.85 -13.22
N LEU A 352 8.18 -25.69 -13.37
CA LEU A 352 6.80 -25.28 -13.62
C LEU A 352 6.24 -24.46 -12.45
N GLN A 353 6.48 -24.88 -11.21
CA GLN A 353 6.05 -24.14 -10.02
C GLN A 353 6.74 -22.76 -9.94
N SER A 354 8.05 -22.71 -10.20
CA SER A 354 8.82 -21.46 -10.23
C SER A 354 8.32 -20.50 -11.32
N LYS A 355 8.06 -21.02 -12.53
CA LYS A 355 7.53 -20.21 -13.63
C LYS A 355 6.08 -19.78 -13.41
N LYS A 356 5.23 -20.63 -12.83
CA LYS A 356 3.87 -20.27 -12.39
C LYS A 356 3.92 -19.09 -11.42
N ARG A 357 4.79 -19.13 -10.39
CA ARG A 357 4.96 -18.03 -9.45
C ARG A 357 5.44 -16.75 -10.14
N THR A 358 6.40 -16.87 -11.06
CA THR A 358 6.93 -15.73 -11.83
C THR A 358 5.82 -15.08 -12.67
N PHE A 359 5.09 -15.86 -13.46
CA PHE A 359 3.98 -15.34 -14.29
C PHE A 359 2.85 -14.76 -13.46
N PHE A 360 2.59 -15.31 -12.27
CA PHE A 360 1.62 -14.73 -11.34
C PHE A 360 2.06 -13.32 -10.88
N LEU A 361 3.34 -13.10 -10.59
CA LEU A 361 3.85 -11.77 -10.21
C LEU A 361 3.74 -10.76 -11.37
N PHE A 362 4.07 -11.16 -12.60
CA PHE A 362 3.85 -10.32 -13.79
C PHE A 362 2.37 -10.00 -14.00
N GLN A 363 1.48 -10.98 -13.84
CA GLN A 363 0.04 -10.78 -13.95
C GLN A 363 -0.47 -9.82 -12.87
N LYS A 364 -0.01 -9.97 -11.62
CA LYS A 364 -0.33 -9.07 -10.52
C LYS A 364 0.10 -7.64 -10.84
N LEU A 365 1.29 -7.44 -11.43
CA LEU A 365 1.76 -6.13 -11.86
C LEU A 365 0.84 -5.52 -12.93
N ILE A 366 0.45 -6.28 -13.96
CA ILE A 366 -0.50 -5.83 -14.98
C ILE A 366 -1.85 -5.45 -14.35
N ASN A 367 -2.33 -6.27 -13.41
CA ASN A 367 -3.60 -6.02 -12.72
C ASN A 367 -3.54 -4.71 -11.91
N LEU A 368 -2.43 -4.42 -11.23
CA LEU A 368 -2.22 -3.15 -10.53
C LEU A 368 -2.28 -1.93 -11.47
N HIS A 369 -1.69 -2.02 -12.67
CA HIS A 369 -1.78 -0.93 -13.66
C HIS A 369 -3.22 -0.75 -14.15
N LYS A 370 -3.93 -1.85 -14.44
CA LYS A 370 -5.34 -1.80 -14.85
C LYS A 370 -6.24 -1.23 -13.75
N ILE A 371 -6.06 -1.65 -12.49
CA ILE A 371 -6.81 -1.11 -11.34
C ILE A 371 -6.58 0.40 -11.25
N ASN A 372 -5.32 0.86 -11.33
CA ASN A 372 -5.02 2.29 -11.27
C ASN A 372 -5.70 3.06 -12.41
N LEU A 373 -5.65 2.53 -13.64
CA LEU A 373 -6.34 3.11 -14.79
C LEU A 373 -7.85 3.27 -14.55
N TYR A 374 -8.52 2.20 -14.11
CA TYR A 374 -9.97 2.22 -13.88
C TYR A 374 -10.36 3.07 -12.67
N ASP A 375 -9.56 3.09 -11.60
CA ASP A 375 -9.78 3.92 -10.40
C ASP A 375 -9.82 5.42 -10.74
N LYS A 376 -9.05 5.87 -11.75
CA LYS A 376 -9.09 7.27 -12.21
C LYS A 376 -10.47 7.65 -12.75
N TYR A 377 -11.18 6.73 -13.40
CA TYR A 377 -12.52 6.96 -13.94
C TYR A 377 -13.62 6.76 -12.89
N THR A 378 -13.52 5.70 -12.07
CA THR A 378 -14.55 5.35 -11.09
C THR A 378 -14.70 6.41 -10.00
N LEU A 379 -13.63 7.12 -9.65
CA LEU A 379 -13.64 8.20 -8.65
C LEU A 379 -14.65 9.32 -8.97
N ILE A 380 -14.86 9.62 -10.26
CA ILE A 380 -15.84 10.61 -10.74
C ILE A 380 -17.25 10.16 -10.35
N PHE A 381 -17.60 8.92 -10.71
CA PHE A 381 -18.91 8.34 -10.48
C PHE A 381 -19.18 8.10 -9.01
N ALA A 382 -18.17 7.64 -8.26
CA ALA A 382 -18.28 7.41 -6.82
C ALA A 382 -18.67 8.69 -6.06
N SER A 383 -17.96 9.80 -6.33
CA SER A 383 -18.23 11.08 -5.68
C SER A 383 -19.62 11.61 -6.03
N PHE A 384 -20.05 11.44 -7.28
CA PHE A 384 -21.39 11.83 -7.72
C PHE A 384 -22.50 10.99 -7.06
N LEU A 385 -22.34 9.67 -6.99
CA LEU A 385 -23.31 8.78 -6.34
C LEU A 385 -23.40 9.04 -4.83
N LEU A 386 -22.27 9.26 -4.17
CA LEU A 386 -22.23 9.60 -2.74
C LEU A 386 -22.86 10.96 -2.46
N PHE A 387 -22.72 11.94 -3.36
CA PHE A 387 -23.49 13.17 -3.29
C PHE A 387 -25.00 12.90 -3.29
N LEU A 388 -25.49 12.10 -4.25
CA LEU A 388 -26.92 11.78 -4.35
C LEU A 388 -27.45 11.08 -3.10
N ILE A 389 -26.67 10.13 -2.56
CA ILE A 389 -27.00 9.44 -1.31
C ILE A 389 -27.08 10.44 -0.16
N GLY A 390 -26.05 11.27 0.05
CA GLY A 390 -26.07 12.23 1.16
C GLY A 390 -27.19 13.27 1.01
N ALA A 391 -27.44 13.79 -0.19
CA ALA A 391 -28.52 14.74 -0.43
C ALA A 391 -29.91 14.15 -0.16
N SER A 392 -30.17 12.94 -0.66
CA SER A 392 -31.46 12.26 -0.46
C SER A 392 -31.69 11.86 1.00
N LEU A 393 -30.68 11.31 1.65
CA LEU A 393 -30.75 10.92 3.05
C LEU A 393 -30.90 12.14 3.98
N GLY A 394 -30.24 13.24 3.64
CA GLY A 394 -30.30 14.50 4.39
C GLY A 394 -31.68 15.11 4.33
N ALA A 395 -32.31 15.10 3.15
CA ALA A 395 -33.69 15.56 2.99
C ALA A 395 -34.71 14.71 3.77
N ILE A 396 -34.40 13.44 4.03
CA ILE A 396 -35.27 12.52 4.79
C ILE A 396 -35.08 12.69 6.30
N ILE A 397 -33.83 12.83 6.78
CA ILE A 397 -33.50 12.86 8.21
C ILE A 397 -33.76 14.28 8.75
N ARG A 398 -34.99 14.51 9.23
CA ARG A 398 -35.48 15.82 9.73
C ARG A 398 -35.02 16.18 11.16
N LYS A 399 -34.50 15.22 11.94
CA LYS A 399 -34.09 15.41 13.36
C LYS A 399 -32.87 14.56 13.68
N GLY A 400 -31.84 15.15 14.30
CA GLY A 400 -30.64 14.41 14.71
C GLY A 400 -29.41 15.23 15.14
N GLY A 401 -29.47 16.56 15.10
CA GLY A 401 -28.30 17.41 15.36
C GLY A 401 -27.16 17.15 14.37
N ILE A 402 -25.99 17.74 14.62
CA ILE A 402 -24.82 17.61 13.73
C ILE A 402 -24.21 16.20 13.77
N GLY A 403 -24.37 15.47 14.88
CA GLY A 403 -23.71 14.18 15.12
C GLY A 403 -24.32 12.99 14.37
N LEU A 404 -25.64 12.89 14.26
CA LEU A 404 -26.28 11.76 13.58
C LEU A 404 -25.93 11.70 12.07
N PRO A 405 -25.97 12.82 11.32
CA PRO A 405 -25.48 12.86 9.95
C PRO A 405 -24.04 12.36 9.82
N LEU A 406 -23.14 12.80 10.71
CA LEU A 406 -21.74 12.40 10.68
C LEU A 406 -21.57 10.88 10.76
N VAL A 407 -22.20 10.23 11.74
CA VAL A 407 -22.09 8.78 11.94
C VAL A 407 -22.64 8.03 10.73
N ILE A 408 -23.80 8.43 10.20
CA ILE A 408 -24.42 7.78 9.05
C ILE A 408 -23.54 7.93 7.79
N SER A 409 -23.00 9.12 7.55
CA SER A 409 -22.05 9.35 6.45
C SER A 409 -20.82 8.46 6.57
N VAL A 410 -20.23 8.37 7.77
CA VAL A 410 -19.04 7.53 8.00
C VAL A 410 -19.37 6.07 7.73
N VAL A 411 -20.48 5.53 8.24
CA VAL A 411 -20.87 4.13 8.00
C VAL A 411 -21.06 3.84 6.52
N ILE A 412 -21.81 4.68 5.79
CA ILE A 412 -22.03 4.52 4.35
C ILE A 412 -20.70 4.57 3.59
N PHE A 413 -19.83 5.52 3.94
CA PHE A 413 -18.51 5.64 3.34
C PHE A 413 -17.63 4.41 3.62
N LEU A 414 -17.62 3.90 4.84
CA LEU A 414 -16.84 2.71 5.20
C LEU A 414 -17.33 1.48 4.44
N VAL A 415 -18.65 1.28 4.32
CA VAL A 415 -19.21 0.17 3.52
C VAL A 415 -18.74 0.28 2.06
N TYR A 416 -18.87 1.46 1.46
CA TYR A 416 -18.36 1.73 0.11
C TYR A 416 -16.85 1.43 -0.02
N HIS A 417 -16.05 1.95 0.92
CA HIS A 417 -14.60 1.86 0.89
C HIS A 417 -14.12 0.41 1.04
N TYR A 418 -14.64 -0.33 2.01
CA TYR A 418 -14.23 -1.70 2.27
C TYR A 418 -14.66 -2.66 1.15
N ILE A 419 -15.87 -2.52 0.60
CA ILE A 419 -16.28 -3.31 -0.57
C ILE A 419 -15.32 -3.08 -1.74
N GLY A 420 -14.93 -1.83 -2.00
CA GLY A 420 -13.96 -1.50 -3.03
C GLY A 420 -12.56 -2.08 -2.74
N LEU A 421 -12.10 -1.99 -1.48
CA LEU A 421 -10.82 -2.54 -1.06
C LEU A 421 -10.74 -4.05 -1.25
N PHE A 422 -11.74 -4.80 -0.79
CA PHE A 422 -11.78 -6.26 -0.96
C PHE A 422 -11.86 -6.67 -2.42
N SER A 423 -12.66 -5.96 -3.23
CA SER A 423 -12.75 -6.22 -4.66
C SER A 423 -11.41 -6.00 -5.37
N LYS A 424 -10.69 -4.93 -5.02
CA LYS A 424 -9.35 -4.64 -5.57
C LYS A 424 -8.31 -5.66 -5.15
N ASN A 425 -8.31 -6.08 -3.88
CA ASN A 425 -7.42 -7.13 -3.39
C ASN A 425 -7.66 -8.46 -4.15
N ALA A 426 -8.92 -8.81 -4.43
CA ALA A 426 -9.25 -10.00 -5.23
C ALA A 426 -8.79 -9.88 -6.70
N ALA A 427 -8.79 -8.67 -7.27
CA ALA A 427 -8.26 -8.44 -8.62
C ALA A 427 -6.72 -8.45 -8.68
N GLU A 428 -6.03 -8.04 -7.62
CA GLU A 428 -4.56 -8.17 -7.55
C GLU A 428 -4.12 -9.63 -7.71
N ASP A 429 -4.87 -10.56 -7.10
CA ASP A 429 -4.61 -12.00 -7.19
C ASP A 429 -5.22 -12.64 -8.44
N ASN A 430 -5.71 -11.83 -9.38
CA ASN A 430 -6.31 -12.26 -10.64
C ASN A 430 -7.56 -13.16 -10.47
N SER A 431 -8.24 -13.06 -9.33
CA SER A 431 -9.49 -13.80 -9.06
C SER A 431 -10.70 -13.11 -9.71
N ILE A 432 -10.68 -11.77 -9.74
CA ILE A 432 -11.70 -10.92 -10.38
C ILE A 432 -11.02 -10.06 -11.44
N SER A 433 -11.74 -9.74 -12.53
CA SER A 433 -11.25 -8.78 -13.52
C SER A 433 -10.95 -7.41 -12.87
N PRO A 434 -9.78 -6.80 -13.13
CA PRO A 434 -9.43 -5.45 -12.64
C PRO A 434 -10.47 -4.37 -12.94
N MET A 435 -11.15 -4.48 -14.08
CA MET A 435 -12.23 -3.57 -14.46
C MET A 435 -13.41 -3.72 -13.50
N LEU A 436 -13.92 -4.94 -13.31
CA LEU A 436 -15.03 -5.17 -12.39
C LEU A 436 -14.69 -4.73 -10.98
N ALA A 437 -13.50 -5.10 -10.48
CA ALA A 437 -13.06 -4.78 -9.13
C ALA A 437 -13.09 -3.27 -8.80
N SER A 438 -12.69 -2.43 -9.76
CA SER A 438 -12.68 -0.98 -9.59
C SER A 438 -14.09 -0.37 -9.62
N TRP A 439 -15.04 -1.03 -10.30
CA TRP A 439 -16.42 -0.56 -10.46
C TRP A 439 -17.43 -1.19 -9.49
N VAL A 440 -17.10 -2.31 -8.83
CA VAL A 440 -18.03 -3.07 -7.96
C VAL A 440 -18.69 -2.17 -6.92
N SER A 441 -17.90 -1.37 -6.19
CA SER A 441 -18.42 -0.49 -5.15
C SER A 441 -19.38 0.57 -5.73
N THR A 442 -19.07 1.13 -6.91
CA THR A 442 -19.95 2.11 -7.58
C THR A 442 -21.22 1.47 -8.14
N ILE A 443 -21.12 0.27 -8.71
CA ILE A 443 -22.25 -0.48 -9.26
C ILE A 443 -23.23 -0.87 -8.15
N ILE A 444 -22.73 -1.25 -6.98
CA ILE A 444 -23.57 -1.56 -5.81
C ILE A 444 -24.24 -0.30 -5.25
N LEU A 445 -23.53 0.84 -5.21
CA LEU A 445 -24.09 2.10 -4.74
C LEU A 445 -25.12 2.72 -5.68
N ALA A 446 -24.99 2.54 -7.00
CA ALA A 446 -25.88 3.15 -7.98
C ALA A 446 -27.38 2.85 -7.77
N PRO A 447 -27.84 1.59 -7.65
CA PRO A 447 -29.25 1.30 -7.39
C PRO A 447 -29.70 1.81 -6.03
N PHE A 448 -28.83 1.78 -5.02
CA PHE A 448 -29.11 2.30 -3.69
C PHE A 448 -29.32 3.82 -3.71
N ALA A 449 -28.47 4.56 -4.44
CA ALA A 449 -28.61 6.00 -4.63
C ALA A 449 -29.92 6.35 -5.34
N ILE A 450 -30.24 5.66 -6.44
CA ILE A 450 -31.49 5.87 -7.20
C ILE A 450 -32.71 5.59 -6.31
N TYR A 451 -32.67 4.48 -5.57
CA TYR A 451 -33.73 4.12 -4.63
C TYR A 451 -33.97 5.21 -3.58
N LEU A 452 -32.91 5.74 -2.96
CA LEU A 452 -33.01 6.79 -1.95
C LEU A 452 -33.52 8.11 -2.52
N VAL A 453 -33.05 8.51 -3.71
CA VAL A 453 -33.55 9.72 -4.40
C VAL A 453 -35.05 9.61 -4.68
N ASN A 454 -35.51 8.46 -5.18
CA ASN A 454 -36.93 8.22 -5.44
C ASN A 454 -37.74 8.27 -4.13
N ARG A 455 -37.24 7.64 -3.07
CA ARG A 455 -37.90 7.63 -1.76
C ARG A 455 -38.00 9.03 -1.15
N ALA A 456 -36.92 9.80 -1.20
CA ALA A 456 -36.87 11.18 -0.73
C ALA A 456 -37.85 12.07 -1.52
N SER A 457 -38.01 11.82 -2.82
CA SER A 457 -38.98 12.55 -3.64
C SER A 457 -40.44 12.21 -3.32
N SER A 458 -40.73 10.96 -2.94
CA SER A 458 -42.10 10.49 -2.64
C SER A 458 -42.57 10.76 -1.21
N ASP A 459 -41.83 11.50 -0.37
CA ASP A 459 -42.11 11.73 1.06
C ASP A 459 -42.33 10.44 1.90
N LYS A 460 -41.92 9.30 1.36
CA LYS A 460 -41.92 8.06 2.13
C LYS A 460 -40.81 8.22 3.17
N GLY A 461 -41.19 8.37 4.44
CA GLY A 461 -40.25 8.54 5.56
C GLY A 461 -39.12 7.51 5.57
N PHE A 462 -38.07 7.76 6.37
CA PHE A 462 -36.94 6.83 6.50
C PHE A 462 -37.44 5.41 6.79
N ILE A 463 -36.73 4.39 6.30
CA ILE A 463 -37.02 2.99 6.65
C ILE A 463 -37.23 2.95 8.17
N ASN A 464 -38.37 2.43 8.63
CA ASN A 464 -38.67 2.38 10.05
C ASN A 464 -37.51 1.62 10.71
N LEU A 465 -36.61 2.35 11.39
CA LEU A 465 -35.37 1.79 11.93
C LEU A 465 -35.68 0.68 12.95
N ASP A 466 -36.89 0.67 13.49
CA ASP A 466 -37.47 -0.42 14.26
C ASP A 466 -37.31 -1.79 13.56
N ILE A 467 -37.38 -1.89 12.24
CA ILE A 467 -37.19 -3.19 11.55
C ILE A 467 -35.76 -3.72 11.74
N VAL A 468 -34.76 -2.84 11.86
CA VAL A 468 -33.34 -3.19 12.06
C VAL A 468 -32.96 -3.19 13.55
N LEU A 469 -33.54 -2.28 14.34
CA LEU A 469 -33.31 -2.14 15.77
C LEU A 469 -34.06 -3.19 16.60
N LEU A 470 -35.26 -3.62 16.21
CA LEU A 470 -36.03 -4.63 16.95
C LEU A 470 -35.31 -5.98 17.06
N PRO A 471 -34.66 -6.54 16.02
CA PRO A 471 -33.83 -7.73 16.18
C PRO A 471 -32.65 -7.50 17.13
N ILE A 472 -32.01 -6.33 17.06
CA ILE A 472 -30.83 -5.98 17.87
C ILE A 472 -31.22 -5.74 19.32
N GLN A 473 -32.32 -5.03 19.59
CA GLN A 473 -32.89 -4.84 20.92
C GLN A 473 -33.42 -6.15 21.50
N LYS A 474 -34.08 -7.00 20.70
CA LYS A 474 -34.46 -8.35 21.16
C LYS A 474 -33.24 -9.20 21.47
N PHE A 475 -32.16 -9.09 20.70
CA PHE A 475 -30.90 -9.78 20.96
C PHE A 475 -30.20 -9.24 22.22
N TYR A 476 -30.13 -7.93 22.40
CA TYR A 476 -29.58 -7.25 23.57
C TYR A 476 -30.36 -7.58 24.85
N ASN A 477 -31.69 -7.50 24.80
CA ASN A 477 -32.57 -7.86 25.92
C ASN A 477 -32.53 -9.36 26.23
N LYS A 478 -32.28 -10.22 25.23
CA LYS A 478 -32.06 -11.66 25.45
C LYS A 478 -30.73 -11.96 26.14
N PHE A 479 -29.71 -11.10 25.98
CA PHE A 479 -28.38 -11.29 26.57
C PHE A 479 -28.23 -10.65 27.96
N LEU A 480 -28.92 -9.54 28.23
CA LEU A 480 -28.88 -8.82 29.52
C LEU A 480 -30.12 -9.03 30.40
N GLY A 481 -31.21 -9.58 29.86
CA GLY A 481 -32.45 -9.87 30.59
C GLY A 481 -32.40 -11.07 31.54
N SER A 482 -31.21 -11.62 31.84
CA SER A 482 -31.02 -12.74 32.78
C SER A 482 -30.36 -12.32 34.11
N LYS A 483 -30.41 -11.04 34.49
CA LYS A 483 -30.07 -10.61 35.86
C LYS A 483 -31.02 -9.51 36.33
N SER A 484 -32.21 -9.92 36.75
CA SER A 484 -33.06 -9.16 37.65
C SER A 484 -33.88 -10.16 38.46
N ASN A 485 -33.29 -10.67 39.54
CA ASN A 485 -34.01 -11.05 40.75
C ASN A 485 -33.59 -10.06 41.84
#